data_AF-A0A524HLM9-F1
#
_entry.id   AF-A0A524HLM9-F1
#
_cell.length_a   1.000
_cell.length_b   1.000
_cell.length_c   1.000
_cell.angle_alpha   90.00
_cell.angle_beta   90.00
_cell.angle_gamma   90.00
#
_symmetry.space_group_name_H-M   'P 1'
#
loop_
_entity.id
_entity.type
_entity.pdbx_description
1 polymer ?
#
loop_
_entity_poly.entity_id
_entity_poly.type
_entity_poly.pdbx_seq_one_letter_code
_entity_poly.pdbx_strand_id
1 'polypeptide(L)'
;MRPSHLLALGAWLGLAYGFLEALEFFVLGLVPGALAWRNGNSAPVFLVGPALYMVFYSFVGLLTALLSRARPQWRWDIALAAALVTLSGYLGASLQGQLFSPMVSVILGVGMGAVAIRSLRSHALLLPRLIRSLPWLAAGVLVIGVLAVGGGLARERLALAALPDRVPDGPNVLVLVLDTQRADHLGFQGYGRPTSPAMDSFAAQGTIFENAISNSSW
;
A
#
# COMPACT_ATOMS: atom_id res chain seq x y z
N MET A 1 -3.15 15.76 -29.20
CA MET A 1 -2.07 15.46 -28.24
C MET A 1 -1.42 14.14 -28.61
N ARG A 2 -0.14 13.91 -28.28
CA ARG A 2 0.51 12.62 -28.58
C ARG A 2 0.03 11.54 -27.60
N PRO A 3 -0.25 10.30 -28.05
CA PRO A 3 -0.62 9.17 -27.18
C PRO A 3 0.33 8.96 -25.99
N SER A 4 1.62 9.23 -26.18
CA SER A 4 2.65 9.17 -25.13
C SER A 4 2.42 10.14 -23.96
N HIS A 5 1.71 11.25 -24.17
CA HIS A 5 1.39 12.19 -23.09
C HIS A 5 0.33 11.64 -22.14
N LEU A 6 -0.61 10.82 -22.62
CA LEU A 6 -1.64 10.22 -21.79
C LEU A 6 -1.05 9.11 -20.89
N LEU A 7 -0.13 8.33 -21.44
CA LEU A 7 0.69 7.39 -20.69
C LEU A 7 1.51 8.09 -19.58
N ALA A 8 2.25 9.15 -19.94
CA ALA A 8 3.07 9.90 -19.00
C ALA A 8 2.22 10.58 -17.90
N LEU A 9 1.02 11.06 -18.25
CA LEU A 9 0.09 11.63 -17.29
C LEU A 9 -0.44 10.58 -16.31
N GLY A 10 -0.79 9.39 -16.80
CA GLY A 10 -1.16 8.26 -15.95
C GLY A 10 -0.03 7.87 -14.99
N ALA A 11 1.20 7.73 -15.51
CA ALA A 11 2.37 7.44 -14.70
C ALA A 11 2.61 8.50 -13.61
N TRP A 12 2.49 9.79 -13.96
CA TRP A 12 2.67 10.90 -13.03
C TRP A 12 1.63 10.88 -11.92
N LEU A 13 0.35 10.76 -12.27
CA LEU A 13 -0.74 10.74 -11.29
C LEU A 13 -0.67 9.51 -10.39
N GLY A 14 -0.28 8.35 -10.94
CA GLY A 14 -0.09 7.13 -10.17
C GLY A 14 1.07 7.24 -9.18
N LEU A 15 2.24 7.71 -9.62
CA LEU A 15 3.39 7.97 -8.74
C LEU A 15 3.04 8.96 -7.64
N ALA A 16 2.41 10.08 -8.00
CA ALA A 16 2.05 11.13 -7.05
C ALA A 16 1.06 10.61 -6.01
N TYR A 17 0.01 9.91 -6.45
CA TYR A 17 -1.00 9.36 -5.54
C TYR A 17 -0.40 8.30 -4.60
N GLY A 18 0.35 7.33 -5.13
CA GLY A 18 0.97 6.31 -4.30
C GLY A 18 2.00 6.87 -3.32
N PHE A 19 2.67 7.98 -3.67
CA PHE A 19 3.56 8.66 -2.74
C PHE A 19 2.80 9.39 -1.64
N LEU A 20 1.70 10.06 -1.97
CA LEU A 20 0.84 10.71 -0.98
C LEU A 20 0.23 9.69 -0.02
N GLU A 21 -0.20 8.54 -0.52
CA GLU A 21 -0.71 7.43 0.31
C GLU A 21 0.39 6.90 1.26
N ALA A 22 1.60 6.65 0.74
CA ALA A 22 2.73 6.24 1.57
C ALA A 22 3.09 7.28 2.64
N LEU A 23 3.03 8.58 2.29
CA LEU A 23 3.26 9.68 3.21
C LEU A 23 2.16 9.76 4.29
N GLU A 24 0.89 9.60 3.91
CA GLU A 24 -0.23 9.52 4.84
C GLU A 24 -0.01 8.42 5.86
N PHE A 25 0.35 7.20 5.42
CA PHE A 25 0.65 6.10 6.33
C PHE A 25 1.84 6.37 7.24
N PHE A 26 2.90 6.99 6.72
CA PHE A 26 4.03 7.38 7.55
C PHE A 26 3.62 8.36 8.64
N VAL A 27 2.86 9.40 8.29
CA VAL A 27 2.39 10.42 9.24
C VAL A 27 1.44 9.81 10.28
N LEU A 28 0.48 9.00 9.86
CA LEU A 28 -0.42 8.30 10.77
C LEU A 28 0.33 7.31 11.68
N GLY A 29 1.40 6.70 11.19
CA GLY A 29 2.28 5.83 11.98
C GLY A 29 3.05 6.56 13.09
N LEU A 30 3.16 7.89 13.03
CA LEU A 30 3.72 8.69 14.14
C LEU A 30 2.75 8.81 15.32
N VAL A 31 1.47 8.53 15.11
CA VAL A 31 0.44 8.61 16.16
C VAL A 31 0.20 7.21 16.73
N PRO A 32 0.53 6.97 18.02
CA PRO A 32 0.30 5.67 18.64
C PRO A 32 -1.15 5.21 18.50
N GLY A 33 -1.35 4.01 17.97
CA GLY A 33 -2.67 3.41 17.80
C GLY A 33 -3.49 3.86 16.58
N ALA A 34 -3.08 4.91 15.86
CA ALA A 34 -3.84 5.41 14.69
C ALA A 34 -3.94 4.39 13.55
N LEU A 35 -2.97 3.47 13.48
CA LEU A 35 -2.94 2.37 12.52
C LEU A 35 -3.01 1.00 13.22
N ALA A 36 -3.55 0.92 14.45
CA ALA A 36 -3.66 -0.33 15.20
C ALA A 36 -4.47 -1.41 14.47
N TRP A 37 -5.41 -1.00 13.62
CA TRP A 37 -6.24 -1.87 12.78
C TRP A 37 -5.55 -2.29 11.48
N ARG A 38 -4.32 -1.84 11.22
CA ARG A 38 -3.60 -2.07 9.96
C ARG A 38 -2.16 -2.48 10.22
N ASN A 39 -1.90 -3.78 10.11
CA ASN A 39 -0.54 -4.33 10.10
C ASN A 39 0.11 -4.04 8.74
N GLY A 40 1.36 -3.56 8.73
CA GLY A 40 2.13 -3.38 7.49
C GLY A 40 2.71 -1.99 7.20
N ASN A 41 2.76 -1.07 8.17
CA ASN A 41 3.48 0.21 8.03
C ASN A 41 4.99 -0.03 7.99
N SER A 42 5.47 -0.45 6.83
CA SER A 42 6.85 -0.81 6.60
C SER A 42 7.46 0.20 5.63
N ALA A 43 8.74 0.52 5.85
CA ALA A 43 9.49 1.44 5.00
C ALA A 43 9.37 1.16 3.48
N PRO A 44 9.22 -0.11 3.01
CA PRO A 44 8.99 -0.42 1.60
C PRO A 44 7.73 0.21 0.97
N VAL A 45 6.74 0.68 1.75
CA VAL A 45 5.52 1.29 1.20
C VAL A 45 5.82 2.52 0.33
N PHE A 46 6.90 3.25 0.64
CA PHE A 46 7.40 4.37 -0.16
C PHE A 46 7.95 3.99 -1.54
N LEU A 47 8.21 2.71 -1.80
CA LEU A 47 8.59 2.20 -3.11
C LEU A 47 7.42 1.46 -3.77
N VAL A 48 6.79 0.55 -3.01
CA VAL A 48 5.77 -0.36 -3.54
C VAL A 48 4.49 0.39 -3.90
N GLY A 49 3.99 1.28 -3.04
CA GLY A 49 2.77 2.06 -3.28
C GLY A 49 2.88 2.89 -4.57
N PRO A 50 3.84 3.83 -4.68
CA PRO A 50 4.06 4.61 -5.89
C PRO A 50 4.24 3.75 -7.15
N ALA A 51 5.01 2.66 -7.07
CA ALA A 51 5.24 1.79 -8.23
C ALA A 51 3.95 1.08 -8.69
N LEU A 52 3.15 0.53 -7.77
CA LEU A 52 1.90 -0.14 -8.08
C LEU A 52 0.89 0.82 -8.72
N TYR A 53 0.69 2.00 -8.12
CA TYR A 53 -0.22 3.00 -8.68
C TYR A 53 0.29 3.57 -10.00
N MET A 54 1.60 3.76 -10.16
CA MET A 54 2.20 4.13 -11.45
C MET A 54 1.84 3.12 -12.54
N VAL A 55 2.03 1.82 -12.28
CA VAL A 55 1.70 0.76 -13.26
C VAL A 55 0.22 0.75 -13.58
N PHE A 56 -0.64 0.76 -12.56
CA PHE A 56 -2.10 0.74 -12.75
C PHE A 56 -2.59 1.97 -13.51
N TYR A 57 -2.15 3.18 -13.14
CA TYR A 57 -2.61 4.42 -13.77
C TYR A 57 -2.00 4.59 -15.17
N SER A 58 -0.78 4.09 -15.41
CA SER A 58 -0.20 4.02 -16.76
C SER A 58 -1.00 3.10 -17.66
N PHE A 59 -1.50 1.97 -17.14
CA PHE A 59 -2.37 1.08 -17.89
C PHE A 59 -3.69 1.76 -18.28
N VAL A 60 -4.33 2.49 -17.37
CA VAL A 60 -5.51 3.33 -17.70
C VAL A 60 -5.17 4.41 -18.73
N GLY A 61 -3.99 5.04 -18.59
CA GLY A 61 -3.47 6.00 -19.57
C GLY A 61 -3.26 5.38 -20.95
N LEU A 62 -2.77 4.13 -21.03
CA LEU A 62 -2.61 3.37 -22.27
C LEU A 62 -3.96 3.11 -22.94
N LEU A 63 -4.93 2.60 -22.19
CA LEU A 63 -6.28 2.35 -22.69
C LEU A 63 -6.92 3.64 -23.21
N THR A 64 -6.78 4.73 -22.46
CA THR A 64 -7.25 6.05 -22.89
C THR A 64 -6.54 6.52 -24.15
N ALA A 65 -5.23 6.27 -24.28
CA ALA A 65 -4.46 6.60 -25.47
C ALA A 65 -4.94 5.82 -26.70
N LEU A 66 -5.31 4.56 -26.54
CA LEU A 66 -5.90 3.75 -27.60
C LEU A 66 -7.29 4.27 -28.00
N LEU A 67 -8.15 4.54 -27.02
CA LEU A 67 -9.49 5.11 -27.25
C LEU A 67 -9.42 6.50 -27.91
N SER A 68 -8.40 7.30 -27.59
CA SER A 68 -8.24 8.64 -28.15
C SER A 68 -8.06 8.64 -29.67
N ARG A 69 -7.63 7.52 -30.26
CA ARG A 69 -7.51 7.35 -31.72
C ARG A 69 -8.87 7.34 -32.42
N ALA A 70 -9.92 6.84 -31.78
CA ALA A 70 -11.25 6.76 -32.37
C ALA A 70 -12.01 8.11 -32.35
N ARG A 71 -11.70 8.99 -31.39
CA ARG A 71 -12.34 10.31 -31.24
C ARG A 71 -11.30 11.38 -30.92
N PRO A 72 -10.47 11.79 -31.89
CA PRO A 72 -9.35 12.71 -31.65
C PRO A 72 -9.78 14.13 -31.25
N GLN A 73 -11.03 14.52 -31.53
CA GLN A 73 -11.58 15.83 -31.16
C GLN A 73 -11.78 16.05 -29.65
N TRP A 74 -11.78 15.00 -28.82
CA TRP A 74 -12.05 15.09 -27.38
C TRP A 74 -10.79 15.43 -26.58
N ARG A 75 -10.96 16.17 -25.49
CA ARG A 75 -9.91 16.49 -24.50
C ARG A 75 -9.66 15.31 -23.55
N TRP A 76 -9.13 14.21 -24.11
CA TRP A 76 -8.81 12.98 -23.39
C TRP A 76 -7.83 13.17 -22.24
N ASP A 77 -6.96 14.19 -22.33
CA ASP A 77 -6.04 14.61 -21.27
C ASP A 77 -6.78 15.08 -20.00
N ILE A 78 -7.78 15.94 -20.17
CA ILE A 78 -8.59 16.45 -19.07
C ILE A 78 -9.49 15.33 -18.52
N ALA A 79 -10.10 14.53 -19.41
CA ALA A 79 -10.95 13.42 -19.00
C ALA A 79 -10.18 12.37 -18.18
N LEU A 80 -8.98 11.99 -18.64
CA LEU A 80 -8.11 11.07 -17.91
C LEU A 80 -7.70 11.62 -16.55
N ALA A 81 -7.21 12.86 -16.51
CA ALA A 81 -6.81 13.48 -15.24
C ALA A 81 -7.97 13.56 -14.26
N ALA A 82 -9.16 13.96 -14.73
CA ALA A 82 -10.34 14.04 -13.88
C ALA A 82 -10.75 12.67 -13.34
N ALA A 83 -10.80 11.64 -14.19
CA ALA A 83 -11.16 10.29 -13.79
C ALA A 83 -10.17 9.72 -12.77
N LEU A 84 -8.86 9.87 -13.01
CA LEU A 84 -7.82 9.38 -12.11
C LEU A 84 -7.77 10.15 -10.79
N VAL A 85 -7.95 11.48 -10.81
CA VAL A 85 -8.06 12.27 -9.57
C VAL A 85 -9.31 11.91 -8.79
N THR A 86 -10.45 11.66 -9.47
CA THR A 86 -11.66 11.18 -8.81
C THR A 86 -11.45 9.82 -8.16
N LEU A 87 -10.82 8.89 -8.88
CA LEU A 87 -10.49 7.58 -8.34
C LEU A 87 -9.55 7.70 -7.13
N SER A 88 -8.49 8.50 -7.23
CA SER A 88 -7.56 8.77 -6.12
C SER A 88 -8.27 9.37 -4.90
N GLY A 89 -9.17 10.34 -5.11
CA GLY A 89 -9.93 10.95 -4.01
C GLY A 89 -10.89 9.96 -3.34
N TYR A 90 -11.57 9.15 -4.15
CA TYR A 90 -12.42 8.07 -3.64
C TYR A 90 -11.62 7.03 -2.85
N LEU A 91 -10.50 6.55 -3.41
CA LEU A 91 -9.63 5.58 -2.77
C LEU A 91 -9.07 6.14 -1.47
N GLY A 92 -8.55 7.38 -1.46
CA GLY A 92 -8.06 8.05 -0.26
C GLY A 92 -9.12 8.16 0.84
N ALA A 93 -10.33 8.61 0.49
CA ALA A 93 -11.42 8.71 1.45
C ALA A 93 -11.94 7.33 1.94
N SER A 94 -11.78 6.28 1.13
CA SER A 94 -12.23 4.92 1.46
C SER A 94 -11.17 4.09 2.19
N LEU A 95 -9.89 4.42 2.00
CA LEU A 95 -8.72 3.70 2.55
C LEU A 95 -8.69 3.69 4.08
N GLN A 96 -9.34 4.66 4.71
CA GLN A 96 -9.42 4.77 6.16
C GLN A 96 -10.50 3.86 6.78
N GLY A 97 -11.28 3.13 5.96
CA GLY A 97 -12.13 2.00 6.36
C GLY A 97 -13.28 2.26 7.34
N GLN A 98 -13.28 3.38 8.07
CA GLN A 98 -14.18 3.65 9.20
C GLN A 98 -14.49 5.14 9.42
N LEU A 99 -13.88 6.07 8.67
CA LEU A 99 -14.11 7.52 8.86
C LEU A 99 -15.26 8.07 8.02
N PHE A 100 -15.44 7.58 6.79
CA PHE A 100 -16.46 8.09 5.87
C PHE A 100 -17.38 6.98 5.35
N SER A 101 -18.67 7.29 5.26
CA SER A 101 -19.63 6.47 4.51
C SER A 101 -19.20 6.36 3.04
N PRO A 102 -19.46 5.22 2.36
CA PRO A 102 -19.14 5.05 0.94
C PRO A 102 -19.64 6.20 0.05
N MET A 103 -20.81 6.77 0.37
CA MET A 103 -21.38 7.89 -0.37
C MET A 103 -20.53 9.17 -0.23
N VAL A 104 -19.99 9.43 0.96
CA VAL A 104 -19.12 10.59 1.21
C VAL A 104 -17.83 10.45 0.42
N SER A 105 -17.22 9.26 0.38
CA SER A 105 -16.03 9.00 -0.41
C SER A 105 -16.26 9.23 -1.91
N VAL A 106 -17.43 8.85 -2.42
CA VAL A 106 -17.83 9.11 -3.82
C VAL A 106 -17.96 10.61 -4.07
N ILE A 107 -18.67 11.34 -3.20
CA ILE A 107 -18.86 12.79 -3.32
C ILE A 107 -17.52 13.52 -3.31
N LEU A 108 -16.61 13.15 -2.39
CA LEU A 108 -15.27 13.74 -2.30
C LEU A 108 -14.45 13.45 -3.56
N GLY A 109 -14.43 12.20 -4.04
CA GLY A 109 -13.75 11.83 -5.28
C GLY A 109 -14.27 12.63 -6.48
N VAL A 110 -15.58 12.71 -6.67
CA VAL A 110 -16.19 13.50 -7.76
C VAL A 110 -15.84 14.99 -7.62
N GLY A 111 -15.90 15.53 -6.41
CA GLY A 111 -15.52 16.91 -6.12
C GLY A 111 -14.07 17.22 -6.48
N MET A 112 -13.12 16.34 -6.11
CA MET A 112 -11.71 16.48 -6.48
C MET A 112 -11.51 16.43 -7.99
N GLY A 113 -12.20 15.54 -8.70
CA GLY A 113 -12.18 15.49 -10.17
C GLY A 113 -12.73 16.76 -10.81
N ALA A 114 -13.84 17.31 -10.30
CA ALA A 114 -14.40 18.57 -10.78
C ALA A 114 -13.43 19.75 -10.58
N VAL A 115 -12.74 19.81 -9.44
CA VAL A 115 -11.69 20.79 -9.18
C VAL A 115 -10.50 20.60 -10.13
N ALA A 116 -10.09 19.36 -10.39
CA ALA A 116 -9.03 19.07 -11.36
C ALA A 116 -9.39 19.54 -12.77
N ILE A 117 -10.62 19.29 -13.23
CA ILE A 117 -11.12 19.79 -14.53
C ILE A 117 -11.01 21.32 -14.58
N ARG A 118 -11.52 22.00 -13.55
CA ARG A 118 -11.48 23.47 -13.49
C ARG A 118 -10.05 23.99 -13.55
N SER A 119 -9.15 23.46 -12.71
CA SER A 119 -7.76 23.88 -12.65
C SER A 119 -7.01 23.66 -13.97
N LEU A 120 -7.21 22.51 -14.62
CA LEU A 120 -6.58 22.17 -15.90
C LEU A 120 -7.10 23.02 -17.07
N ARG A 121 -8.38 23.43 -17.03
CA ARG A 121 -8.95 24.36 -18.02
C ARG A 121 -8.45 25.79 -17.82
N SER A 122 -8.31 26.23 -16.57
CA SER A 122 -7.83 27.58 -16.24
C SER A 122 -6.33 27.76 -16.48
N HIS A 123 -5.54 26.68 -16.51
CA HIS A 123 -4.08 26.77 -16.64
C HIS A 123 -3.54 25.85 -17.74
N ALA A 124 -3.43 26.39 -18.96
CA ALA A 124 -2.98 25.64 -20.13
C ALA A 124 -1.58 25.00 -19.99
N LEU A 125 -0.73 25.53 -19.10
CA LEU A 125 0.63 25.03 -18.89
C LEU A 125 0.75 23.94 -17.81
N LEU A 126 -0.32 23.61 -17.07
CA LEU A 126 -0.24 22.60 -15.99
C LEU A 126 0.12 21.23 -16.54
N LEU A 127 -0.65 20.70 -17.50
CA LEU A 127 -0.41 19.36 -18.06
C LEU A 127 1.02 19.17 -18.62
N PRO A 128 1.54 20.07 -19.47
CA PRO A 128 2.92 19.99 -19.93
C PRO A 128 3.95 20.05 -18.80
N ARG A 129 3.71 20.86 -17.75
CA ARG A 129 4.60 20.95 -16.59
C ARG A 129 4.61 19.66 -15.78
N LEU A 130 3.45 19.04 -15.54
CA LEU A 130 3.34 17.75 -14.85
C LEU A 130 4.09 16.66 -15.62
N ILE A 131 3.82 16.53 -16.92
CA ILE A 131 4.48 15.52 -17.76
C ILE A 131 6.00 15.72 -17.77
N ARG A 132 6.49 16.97 -17.85
CA ARG A 132 7.93 17.27 -17.80
C ARG A 132 8.56 17.04 -16.43
N SER A 133 7.78 17.10 -15.34
CA SER A 133 8.29 16.85 -13.99
C SER A 133 8.30 15.38 -13.60
N LEU A 134 7.73 14.48 -14.42
CA LEU A 134 7.72 13.04 -14.19
C LEU A 134 9.09 12.43 -13.79
N PRO A 135 10.21 12.67 -14.51
CA PRO A 135 11.49 12.08 -14.11
C PRO A 135 11.98 12.59 -12.74
N TRP A 136 11.70 13.85 -12.41
CA TRP A 136 12.05 14.44 -11.11
C TRP A 136 11.20 13.88 -9.97
N LEU A 137 9.90 13.69 -10.22
CA LEU A 137 9.01 13.01 -9.28
C LEU A 137 9.47 11.57 -9.05
N ALA A 138 9.75 10.82 -10.12
CA ALA A 138 10.22 9.44 -10.02
C ALA A 138 11.56 9.34 -9.27
N ALA A 139 12.51 10.23 -9.56
CA ALA A 139 13.78 10.28 -8.84
C ALA A 139 13.58 10.62 -7.35
N GLY A 140 12.73 11.60 -7.03
CA GLY A 140 12.41 11.96 -5.65
C GLY A 140 11.78 10.81 -4.87
N VAL A 141 10.78 10.14 -5.46
CA VAL A 141 10.14 8.95 -4.88
C VAL A 141 11.17 7.83 -4.66
N LEU A 142 12.03 7.56 -5.65
CA LEU A 142 13.06 6.53 -5.54
C LEU A 142 14.06 6.84 -4.42
N VAL A 143 14.56 8.08 -4.36
CA VAL A 143 15.50 8.50 -3.31
C VAL A 143 14.86 8.36 -1.92
N ILE A 144 13.64 8.86 -1.74
CA ILE A 144 12.93 8.76 -0.47
C ILE A 144 12.68 7.29 -0.10
N GLY A 145 12.25 6.47 -1.05
CA GLY A 145 12.00 5.05 -0.82
C GLY A 145 13.27 4.28 -0.47
N VAL A 146 14.39 4.52 -1.15
CA VAL A 146 15.70 3.92 -0.83
C VAL A 146 16.17 4.35 0.55
N LEU A 147 16.06 5.64 0.89
CA LEU A 147 16.44 6.14 2.21
C LEU A 147 15.55 5.57 3.33
N ALA A 148 14.24 5.45 3.09
CA ALA A 148 13.32 4.85 4.05
C ALA A 148 13.68 3.39 4.32
N VAL A 149 13.85 2.59 3.26
CA VAL A 149 14.20 1.16 3.38
C VAL A 149 15.59 0.99 4.00
N GLY A 150 16.59 1.72 3.50
CA GLY A 150 17.95 1.68 4.02
C GLY A 150 18.04 2.09 5.49
N GLY A 151 17.28 3.13 5.89
CA GLY A 151 17.17 3.56 7.27
C GLY A 151 16.52 2.50 8.17
N GLY A 152 15.49 1.80 7.68
CA GLY A 152 14.88 0.67 8.37
C GLY A 152 15.87 -0.47 8.62
N LEU A 153 16.57 -0.90 7.56
CA LEU A 153 17.58 -1.96 7.65
C LEU A 153 18.76 -1.58 8.55
N ALA A 154 19.21 -0.32 8.50
CA ALA A 154 20.28 0.16 9.36
C ALA A 154 19.86 0.14 10.84
N ARG A 155 18.64 0.59 11.16
CA ARG A 155 18.09 0.55 12.53
C ARG A 155 17.98 -0.88 13.04
N GLU A 156 17.49 -1.80 12.22
CA GLU A 156 17.43 -3.22 12.57
C GLU A 156 18.81 -3.79 12.87
N ARG A 157 19.80 -3.55 11.99
CA ARG A 157 21.18 -4.00 12.20
C ARG A 157 21.80 -3.43 13.48
N LEU A 158 21.58 -2.15 13.75
CA LEU A 158 22.06 -1.50 14.97
C LEU A 158 21.38 -2.07 16.22
N ALA A 159 20.08 -2.33 16.17
CA ALA A 159 19.33 -2.94 17.27
C ALA A 159 19.81 -4.37 17.56
N LEU A 160 20.03 -5.17 16.52
CA LEU A 160 20.58 -6.53 16.65
C LEU A 160 22.01 -6.52 17.21
N ALA A 161 22.85 -5.59 16.76
CA ALA A 161 24.21 -5.43 17.27
C ALA A 161 24.26 -4.94 18.73
N ALA A 162 23.21 -4.28 19.21
CA ALA A 162 23.08 -3.82 20.59
C ALA A 162 22.48 -4.88 21.54
N LEU A 163 22.07 -6.05 21.02
CA LEU A 163 21.61 -7.14 21.86
C LEU A 163 22.76 -7.62 22.75
N PRO A 164 22.48 -7.99 24.01
CA PRO A 164 23.49 -8.59 24.87
C PRO A 164 24.01 -9.89 24.25
N ASP A 165 25.26 -10.22 24.57
CA ASP A 165 25.82 -11.53 24.22
C ASP A 165 24.91 -12.64 24.75
N ARG A 166 24.89 -13.76 24.03
CA ARG A 166 24.14 -14.95 24.45
C ARG A 166 24.49 -15.28 25.90
N VAL A 167 23.47 -15.58 26.71
CA VAL A 167 23.71 -16.13 28.04
C VAL A 167 24.39 -17.50 27.84
N PRO A 168 25.62 -17.70 28.34
CA PRO A 168 26.26 -19.00 28.28
C PRO A 168 25.33 -20.03 28.93
N ASP A 169 25.12 -21.16 28.25
CA ASP A 169 24.28 -22.27 28.70
C ASP A 169 22.75 -22.01 28.76
N GLY A 170 22.26 -20.87 28.23
CA GLY A 170 20.83 -20.64 28.04
C GLY A 170 20.24 -21.44 26.86
N PRO A 171 18.99 -21.94 26.94
CA PRO A 171 18.35 -22.61 25.82
C PRO A 171 18.00 -21.63 24.70
N ASN A 172 18.08 -22.08 23.44
CA ASN A 172 17.47 -21.34 22.33
C ASN A 172 15.95 -21.46 22.42
N VAL A 173 15.24 -20.34 22.31
CA VAL A 173 13.76 -20.32 22.31
C VAL A 173 13.29 -19.94 20.91
N LEU A 174 12.49 -20.80 20.29
CA LEU A 174 11.82 -20.53 19.02
C LEU A 174 10.32 -20.39 19.27
N VAL A 175 9.76 -19.23 18.96
CA VAL A 175 8.32 -18.98 19.04
C VAL A 175 7.74 -19.02 17.63
N LEU A 176 6.85 -19.96 17.36
CA LEU A 176 6.12 -20.08 16.10
C LEU A 176 4.68 -19.63 16.33
N VAL A 177 4.25 -18.60 15.60
CA VAL A 177 2.88 -18.08 15.66
C VAL A 177 2.21 -18.33 14.31
N LEU A 178 0.99 -18.85 14.34
CA LEU A 178 0.18 -19.12 13.17
C LEU A 178 -0.98 -18.12 13.15
N ASP A 179 -1.18 -17.45 12.02
CA ASP A 179 -2.29 -16.50 11.86
C ASP A 179 -3.59 -17.25 11.52
N THR A 180 -4.69 -16.84 12.15
CA THR A 180 -6.05 -17.40 11.97
C THR A 180 -6.19 -18.91 12.21
N GLN A 181 -5.21 -19.56 12.85
CA GLN A 181 -5.27 -21.00 13.09
C GLN A 181 -6.23 -21.35 14.22
N ARG A 182 -7.21 -22.20 13.93
CA ARG A 182 -8.12 -22.75 14.94
C ARG A 182 -7.57 -24.04 15.53
N ALA A 183 -7.78 -24.23 16.83
CA ALA A 183 -7.34 -25.43 17.54
C ALA A 183 -7.99 -26.71 17.00
N ASP A 184 -9.29 -26.68 16.67
CA ASP A 184 -10.06 -27.83 16.16
C ASP A 184 -9.70 -28.25 14.71
N HIS A 185 -8.76 -27.56 14.08
CA HIS A 185 -8.22 -27.88 12.74
C HIS A 185 -6.81 -28.50 12.81
N LEU A 186 -6.39 -28.97 13.99
CA LEU A 186 -5.13 -29.69 14.21
C LEU A 186 -5.41 -31.17 14.48
N GLY A 187 -4.62 -32.05 13.88
CA GLY A 187 -4.76 -33.51 14.01
C GLY A 187 -4.63 -33.97 15.46
N PHE A 188 -3.67 -33.43 16.21
CA PHE A 188 -3.51 -33.70 17.66
C PHE A 188 -4.68 -33.19 18.53
N GLN A 189 -5.59 -32.37 17.97
CA GLN A 189 -6.83 -31.92 18.59
C GLN A 189 -8.07 -32.64 18.01
N GLY A 190 -7.88 -33.72 17.25
CA GLY A 190 -8.96 -34.56 16.72
C GLY A 190 -9.43 -34.21 15.31
N TYR A 191 -8.73 -33.34 14.58
CA TYR A 191 -9.08 -33.04 13.19
C TYR A 191 -8.82 -34.26 12.28
N GLY A 192 -9.88 -34.73 11.59
CA GLY A 192 -9.81 -36.00 10.84
C GLY A 192 -9.02 -35.97 9.53
N ARG A 193 -8.54 -34.81 9.08
CA ARG A 193 -7.73 -34.69 7.86
C ARG A 193 -6.25 -34.49 8.23
N PRO A 194 -5.30 -35.11 7.50
CA PRO A 194 -3.87 -35.03 7.80
C PRO A 194 -3.26 -33.70 7.31
N THR A 195 -3.77 -32.57 7.80
CA THR A 195 -3.34 -31.22 7.40
C THR A 195 -2.20 -30.66 8.26
N SER A 196 -1.89 -31.29 9.39
CA SER A 196 -0.87 -30.83 10.35
C SER A 196 0.16 -31.90 10.78
N PRO A 197 0.60 -32.85 9.93
CA PRO A 197 1.36 -34.02 10.39
C PRO A 197 2.68 -33.67 11.10
N ALA A 198 3.38 -32.62 10.67
CA ALA A 198 4.59 -32.15 11.34
C ALA A 198 4.29 -31.58 12.75
N MET A 199 3.21 -30.81 12.88
CA MET A 199 2.78 -30.28 14.18
C MET A 199 2.27 -31.39 15.10
N ASP A 200 1.57 -32.39 14.55
CA ASP A 200 1.11 -33.54 15.32
C ASP A 200 2.29 -34.34 15.89
N SER A 201 3.34 -34.54 15.07
CA SER A 201 4.57 -35.20 15.52
C SER A 201 5.35 -34.41 16.57
N PHE A 202 5.29 -33.08 16.50
CA PHE A 202 5.93 -32.19 17.47
C PHE A 202 5.13 -32.16 18.78
N ALA A 203 3.80 -32.11 18.69
CA ALA A 203 2.91 -32.12 19.84
C ALA A 203 3.08 -33.40 20.68
N ALA A 204 3.35 -34.54 20.05
CA ALA A 204 3.65 -35.80 20.73
C ALA A 204 4.96 -35.79 21.56
N GLN A 205 5.87 -34.86 21.30
CA GLN A 205 7.15 -34.71 22.00
C GLN A 205 7.16 -33.53 22.98
N GLY A 206 6.08 -32.75 23.03
CA GLY A 206 5.97 -31.52 23.80
C GLY A 206 4.81 -31.52 24.79
N THR A 207 4.55 -30.34 25.35
CA THR A 207 3.41 -30.10 26.25
C THR A 207 2.31 -29.37 25.48
N ILE A 208 1.10 -29.92 25.51
CA ILE A 208 -0.08 -29.34 24.86
C ILE A 208 -0.93 -28.63 25.92
N PHE A 209 -1.36 -27.42 25.60
CA PHE A 209 -2.33 -26.66 26.40
C PHE A 209 -3.69 -26.72 25.71
N GLU A 210 -4.59 -27.59 26.16
CA GLU A 210 -5.92 -27.79 25.56
C GLU A 210 -6.83 -26.56 25.68
N ASN A 211 -6.62 -25.74 26.72
CA ASN A 211 -7.39 -24.52 27.00
C ASN A 211 -6.57 -23.24 26.79
N ALA A 212 -5.75 -23.19 25.75
CA ALA A 212 -5.04 -21.98 25.33
C ALA A 212 -5.99 -21.03 24.60
N ILE A 213 -6.60 -20.09 25.34
CA ILE A 213 -7.60 -19.15 24.82
C ILE A 213 -6.96 -17.78 24.58
N SER A 214 -7.19 -17.18 23.42
CA SER A 214 -6.78 -15.80 23.12
C SER A 214 -7.55 -14.81 23.99
N ASN A 215 -6.89 -13.74 24.43
CA ASN A 215 -7.50 -12.69 25.25
C ASN A 215 -8.52 -11.84 24.46
N SER A 216 -8.41 -11.79 23.13
CA SER A 216 -9.37 -11.18 22.21
C SER A 216 -9.43 -11.99 20.92
N SER A 217 -10.54 -11.90 20.19
CA SER A 217 -10.68 -12.45 18.83
C SER A 217 -10.28 -11.46 17.73
N TRP A 218 -9.78 -10.28 18.12
CA TRP A 218 -9.36 -9.14 17.28
C TRP A 218 -8.86 -7.95 18.13
#